data_AF-A0A925FNN9-F1
#
_entry.id   AF-A0A925FNN9-F1
#
_cell.length_a   1.000
_cell.length_b   1.000
_cell.length_c   1.000
_cell.angle_alpha   90.00
_cell.angle_beta   90.00
_cell.angle_gamma   90.00
#
_symmetry.space_group_name_H-M   'P 1'
#
loop_
_entity.id
_entity.type
_entity.pdbx_description
1 polymer ?
#
loop_
_entity_poly.entity_id
_entity_poly.type
_entity_poly.pdbx_seq_one_letter_code
_entity_poly.pdbx_strand_id
1 'polypeptide(L)'
;MNIIKIILAVLGIVFGVIAFFWLLGLISSLLWYGFWVGLLAAVGYGGYRMFRKAEDRALRGGSASALGNVSDYDMSWEEYEGKYLSK
;
A
#
# COMPACT_ATOMS: atom_id res chain seq x y z
N MET A 1 -30.23 -24.52 51.06
CA MET A 1 -29.77 -24.71 49.66
C MET A 1 -28.32 -25.12 49.69
N ASN A 2 -27.98 -26.29 49.15
CA ASN A 2 -26.66 -26.93 49.32
C ASN A 2 -25.52 -25.96 48.92
N ILE A 3 -24.67 -25.60 49.88
CA ILE A 3 -23.49 -24.71 49.73
C ILE A 3 -22.63 -25.10 48.52
N ILE A 4 -22.54 -26.39 48.21
CA ILE A 4 -21.86 -26.94 47.05
C ILE A 4 -22.36 -26.32 45.73
N LYS A 5 -23.68 -26.11 45.58
CA LYS A 5 -24.26 -25.49 44.38
C LYS A 5 -23.85 -24.02 44.24
N ILE A 6 -23.71 -23.32 45.36
CA ILE A 6 -23.27 -21.91 45.38
C ILE A 6 -21.81 -21.83 44.95
N ILE A 7 -20.95 -22.69 45.50
CA ILE A 7 -19.53 -22.76 45.13
C ILE A 7 -19.38 -23.06 43.63
N LEU A 8 -20.14 -24.04 43.12
CA LEU A 8 -20.09 -24.42 41.70
C LEU A 8 -20.53 -23.26 40.79
N ALA A 9 -21.57 -22.52 41.18
CA ALA A 9 -22.05 -21.37 40.42
C ALA A 9 -21.02 -20.23 40.37
N VAL A 10 -20.38 -19.92 41.50
CA VAL A 10 -19.31 -18.91 41.55
C VAL A 10 -18.12 -19.32 40.69
N LEU A 11 -17.73 -20.59 40.76
CA LEU A 11 -16.62 -21.13 39.96
C LEU A 11 -16.92 -21.05 38.46
N GLY A 12 -18.14 -21.35 38.05
CA GLY A 12 -18.60 -21.20 36.66
C GLY A 12 -18.53 -19.75 36.18
N ILE A 13 -18.92 -18.79 37.02
CA ILE A 13 -18.83 -17.35 36.68
C ILE A 13 -17.36 -16.95 36.51
N VAL A 14 -16.48 -17.36 37.42
CA VAL A 14 -15.04 -17.06 37.33
C VAL A 14 -14.44 -17.60 36.03
N PHE A 15 -14.73 -18.86 35.68
CA PHE A 15 -14.29 -19.43 34.42
C PHE A 15 -14.86 -18.71 33.20
N GLY A 16 -16.14 -18.32 33.25
CA GLY A 16 -16.78 -17.54 32.19
C GLY A 16 -16.10 -16.20 31.96
N VAL A 17 -15.77 -15.47 33.04
CA VAL A 17 -15.07 -14.20 32.98
C VAL A 17 -13.65 -14.37 32.41
N ILE A 18 -12.92 -15.40 32.85
CA ILE A 18 -11.57 -15.69 32.33
C ILE A 18 -11.63 -15.99 30.83
N ALA A 19 -12.55 -16.84 30.39
CA ALA A 19 -12.72 -17.17 28.97
C ALA A 19 -13.09 -15.94 28.13
N PHE A 20 -13.95 -15.07 28.67
CA PHE A 20 -14.34 -13.83 28.02
C PHE A 20 -13.16 -12.87 27.84
N PHE A 21 -12.36 -12.63 28.90
CA PHE A 21 -11.17 -11.79 28.81
C PHE A 21 -10.08 -12.42 27.92
N TRP A 22 -9.97 -13.74 27.89
CA TRP A 22 -9.05 -14.43 26.99
C TRP A 22 -9.42 -14.20 25.52
N LEU A 23 -10.70 -14.37 25.16
CA LEU A 23 -11.20 -14.08 23.81
C LEU A 23 -11.02 -12.60 23.42
N LEU A 24 -11.37 -11.68 24.32
CA LEU A 24 -11.16 -10.25 24.10
C LEU A 24 -9.68 -9.91 23.92
N GLY A 25 -8.79 -10.49 24.73
CA GLY A 25 -7.35 -10.30 24.59
C GLY A 25 -6.84 -10.78 23.24
N LEU A 26 -7.35 -11.92 22.76
CA LEU A 26 -6.99 -12.46 21.45
C LEU A 26 -7.44 -11.53 20.32
N ILE A 27 -8.70 -11.08 20.33
CA ILE A 27 -9.25 -10.13 19.35
C ILE A 27 -8.46 -8.81 19.38
N SER A 28 -8.21 -8.26 20.57
CA SER A 28 -7.47 -7.02 20.73
C SER A 28 -6.06 -7.13 20.19
N SER A 29 -5.36 -8.24 20.45
CA SER A 29 -4.01 -8.46 19.93
C SER A 29 -4.02 -8.57 18.40
N LEU A 30 -5.00 -9.26 17.83
CA LEU A 30 -5.13 -9.42 16.39
C LEU A 30 -5.40 -8.08 15.70
N LEU A 31 -6.29 -7.26 16.26
CA LEU A 31 -6.55 -5.91 15.76
C LEU A 31 -5.31 -5.02 15.87
N TRP A 32 -4.55 -5.12 16.96
CA TRP A 32 -3.33 -4.34 17.15
C TRP A 32 -2.27 -4.67 16.11
N TYR A 33 -1.94 -5.96 15.95
CA TYR A 33 -0.97 -6.38 14.94
C TYR A 33 -1.49 -6.13 13.52
N GLY A 34 -2.77 -6.39 13.26
CA GLY A 34 -3.40 -6.08 11.98
C GLY A 34 -3.34 -4.60 11.63
N PHE A 35 -3.52 -3.71 12.61
CA PHE A 35 -3.37 -2.27 12.43
C PHE A 35 -1.95 -1.90 12.01
N TRP A 36 -0.92 -2.41 12.68
CA TRP A 36 0.47 -2.12 12.33
C TRP A 36 0.86 -2.68 10.97
N VAL A 37 0.44 -3.90 10.65
CA VAL A 37 0.66 -4.50 9.33
C VAL A 37 -0.04 -3.67 8.26
N GLY A 38 -1.28 -3.26 8.49
CA GLY A 38 -2.04 -2.40 7.58
C GLY A 38 -1.39 -1.03 7.41
N LEU A 39 -0.89 -0.43 8.48
CA LEU A 39 -0.19 0.85 8.46
C LEU A 39 1.10 0.74 7.65
N LEU A 40 1.93 -0.28 7.90
CA LEU A 40 3.15 -0.52 7.15
C LEU A 40 2.87 -0.80 5.68
N ALA A 41 1.83 -1.57 5.37
CA ALA A 41 1.41 -1.81 3.99
C ALA A 41 0.94 -0.52 3.29
N ALA A 42 0.14 0.31 3.98
CA ALA A 42 -0.34 1.58 3.46
C ALA A 42 0.80 2.58 3.23
N VAL A 43 1.72 2.70 4.19
CA VAL A 43 2.90 3.57 4.09
C VAL A 43 3.86 3.05 3.02
N GLY A 44 4.14 1.75 2.98
CA GLY A 44 5.02 1.14 1.99
C GLY A 44 4.47 1.26 0.57
N TYR A 45 3.21 0.89 0.35
CA TYR A 45 2.55 1.00 -0.95
C TYR A 45 2.35 2.46 -1.36
N GLY A 46 1.88 3.32 -0.45
CA GLY A 46 1.70 4.75 -0.68
C GLY A 46 3.02 5.44 -0.99
N GLY A 47 4.06 5.15 -0.21
CA GLY A 47 5.42 5.62 -0.41
C GLY A 47 6.00 5.18 -1.75
N TYR A 48 5.88 3.89 -2.11
CA TYR A 48 6.32 3.39 -3.42
C TYR A 48 5.59 4.08 -4.58
N ARG A 49 4.27 4.25 -4.48
CA ARG A 49 3.46 4.91 -5.53
C ARG A 49 3.81 6.39 -5.68
N MET A 50 4.02 7.10 -4.57
CA MET A 50 4.46 8.49 -4.55
C MET A 50 5.87 8.62 -5.12
N PHE A 51 6.77 7.72 -4.73
CA PHE A 51 8.14 7.67 -5.21
C PHE A 51 8.19 7.44 -6.72
N ARG A 52 7.43 6.48 -7.26
CA ARG A 52 7.34 6.25 -8.70
C ARG A 52 6.79 7.46 -9.46
N LYS A 53 5.77 8.14 -8.92
CA LYS A 53 5.27 9.40 -9.50
C LYS A 53 6.31 10.53 -9.45
N ALA A 54 7.10 10.59 -8.39
CA ALA A 54 8.16 11.59 -8.24
C ALA A 54 9.34 11.27 -9.16
N GLU A 55 9.73 10.00 -9.27
CA GLU A 55 10.71 9.47 -10.20
C GLU A 55 10.29 9.77 -11.64
N ASP A 56 9.06 9.45 -12.04
CA ASP A 56 8.54 9.78 -13.38
C ASP A 56 8.55 11.30 -13.65
N ARG A 57 8.26 12.13 -12.65
CA ARG A 57 8.31 13.60 -12.79
C ARG A 57 9.73 14.14 -12.84
N ALA A 58 10.66 13.57 -12.07
CA ALA A 58 12.06 13.96 -12.04
C ALA A 58 12.78 13.50 -13.31
N LEU A 59 12.55 12.26 -13.75
CA LEU A 59 13.08 11.69 -14.98
C LEU A 59 12.44 12.29 -16.23
N ARG A 60 11.17 12.73 -16.19
CA ARG A 60 10.58 13.56 -17.26
C ARG A 60 10.95 15.04 -17.16
N GLY A 61 11.45 15.48 -16.01
CA GLY A 61 11.94 16.85 -15.77
C GLY A 61 13.36 17.09 -16.28
N GLY A 62 14.09 16.04 -16.66
CA GLY A 62 15.41 16.11 -17.28
C GLY A 62 15.42 15.45 -18.66
N SER A 63 15.39 16.28 -19.71
CA SER A 63 15.89 15.98 -21.06
C SER A 63 15.42 14.71 -21.77
N ALA A 64 14.20 14.72 -22.29
CA ALA A 64 13.88 14.02 -23.55
C ALA A 64 12.72 14.69 -24.34
N SER A 65 12.36 15.92 -24.01
CA SER A 65 11.47 16.77 -24.82
C SER A 65 12.24 17.70 -25.77
N ALA A 66 13.57 17.53 -25.86
CA ALA A 66 14.46 18.32 -26.73
C ALA A 66 15.57 17.48 -27.40
N LEU A 67 15.43 16.16 -27.48
CA LEU A 67 16.14 15.34 -28.48
C LEU A 67 15.08 15.00 -29.51
N GLY A 68 15.25 15.58 -30.70
CA GLY A 68 14.19 15.82 -31.69
C GLY A 68 13.24 14.66 -31.89
N ASN A 69 11.96 15.01 -32.00
CA ASN A 69 10.92 14.30 -32.73
C ASN A 69 11.37 12.90 -33.17
N VAL A 70 11.08 11.90 -32.34
CA VAL A 70 11.26 10.48 -32.71
C VAL A 70 10.42 10.13 -33.96
N SER A 71 9.51 11.01 -34.38
CA SER A 71 8.82 10.94 -35.68
C SER A 71 9.72 11.24 -36.90
N ASP A 72 10.88 11.86 -36.72
CA ASP A 72 11.77 12.23 -37.83
C ASP A 72 12.78 11.11 -38.17
N TYR A 73 12.86 10.04 -37.37
CA TYR A 73 13.70 8.86 -37.67
C TYR A 73 13.12 7.93 -38.74
N ASP A 74 11.84 8.08 -39.07
CA ASP A 74 11.12 7.28 -40.07
C ASP A 74 10.79 8.10 -41.33
N MET A 75 11.41 9.29 -41.47
CA MET A 75 11.21 10.15 -42.63
C MET A 75 11.99 9.60 -43.83
N SER A 76 11.33 9.50 -44.98
CA SER A 76 12.00 9.13 -46.22
C SER A 76 12.97 10.24 -46.65
N TRP A 77 14.02 9.88 -47.41
CA TRP A 77 14.99 10.87 -47.91
C TRP A 77 14.33 12.02 -48.69
N GLU A 78 13.22 11.74 -49.39
CA GLU A 78 12.44 12.75 -50.13
C GLU A 78 11.75 13.76 -49.19
N GLU A 79 11.21 13.32 -48.05
CA GLU A 79 10.57 14.23 -47.08
C GLU A 79 11.59 15.11 -46.34
N TYR A 80 12.78 14.59 -46.06
CA TYR A 80 13.85 15.37 -45.43
C TYR A 80 14.35 16.48 -46.36
N GLU A 81 14.50 16.18 -47.65
CA GLU A 81 14.97 17.14 -48.65
C GLU A 81 13.98 18.29 -48.86
N GLY A 82 12.67 18.00 -48.96
CA GLY A 82 11.65 19.04 -49.09
C GLY A 82 11.57 19.98 -47.89
N LYS A 83 11.76 19.45 -46.67
CA LYS A 83 11.55 20.19 -45.43
C LYS A 83 12.77 21.01 -45.00
N TYR A 84 13.98 20.56 -45.31
CA TYR A 84 15.22 21.17 -44.80
C TYR A 84 16.23 21.61 -45.87
N LEU A 85 16.09 21.15 -47.12
CA LEU A 85 17.04 21.44 -48.20
C LEU A 85 16.42 22.27 -49.34
N SER A 86 15.13 22.61 -49.28
CA SER A 86 14.54 23.55 -50.23
C SER A 86 15.08 24.96 -49.97
N LYS A 87 15.87 25.47 -50.92
CA LYS A 87 16.39 26.84 -50.97
C LYS A 87 15.77 27.57 -52.14
#